data_AF-A0A498HUC0-F1
#
_entry.id   AF-A0A498HUC0-F1
#
_cell.length_a   1.000
_cell.length_b   1.000
_cell.length_c   1.000
_cell.angle_alpha   90.00
_cell.angle_beta   90.00
_cell.angle_gamma   90.00
#
_symmetry.space_group_name_H-M   'P 1'
#
loop_
_entity.id
_entity.type
_entity.pdbx_description
1 polymer ?
#
loop_
_entity_poly.entity_id
_entity_poly.type
_entity_poly.pdbx_seq_one_letter_code
_entity_poly.pdbx_strand_id
1 'polypeptide(L)'
;MQGERLKETQNINRSLSSLGDVISALATKSSHIPLCLMNSSLFILAKNSKLTHLLQDSLGGDSKTLMFVQISPNENGVSETFCSLNFASRVRRIELGPAKRQLDTCELLRYKQMEFNFADSLHTWDTLSSDLRVLR
;
A
#
# COMPACT_ATOMS: atom_id res chain seq x y z
N MET A 1 -2.50 34.14 -20.26
CA MET A 1 -3.11 32.80 -20.46
C MET A 1 -2.10 31.69 -20.82
N GLN A 2 -0.95 31.94 -21.49
CA GLN A 2 0.05 30.87 -21.75
C GLN A 2 0.73 30.31 -20.49
N GLY A 3 1.00 31.15 -19.48
CA GLY A 3 1.76 30.73 -18.28
C GLY A 3 1.04 29.71 -17.39
N GLU A 4 -0.28 29.76 -17.31
CA GLU A 4 -1.05 28.80 -16.50
C GLU A 4 -1.15 27.43 -17.15
N ARG A 5 -1.41 27.37 -18.47
CA ARG A 5 -1.39 26.09 -19.21
C ARG A 5 -0.01 25.44 -19.16
N LEU A 6 1.06 26.23 -19.22
CA LEU A 6 2.42 25.71 -19.11
C LEU A 6 2.69 25.15 -17.69
N LYS A 7 2.26 25.86 -16.64
CA LYS A 7 2.35 25.37 -15.25
C LYS A 7 1.52 24.10 -15.03
N GLU A 8 0.35 24.02 -15.63
CA GLU A 8 -0.51 22.83 -15.57
C GLU A 8 0.19 21.63 -16.23
N THR A 9 0.67 21.79 -17.47
CA THR A 9 1.42 20.75 -18.18
C THR A 9 2.67 20.31 -17.41
N GLN A 10 3.41 21.25 -16.81
CA GLN A 10 4.57 20.93 -15.97
C GLN A 10 4.18 20.12 -14.73
N ASN A 11 3.07 20.46 -14.07
CA ASN A 11 2.60 19.73 -12.90
C ASN A 11 2.13 18.30 -13.24
N ILE A 12 1.48 18.11 -14.39
CA ILE A 12 1.08 16.79 -14.90
C ILE A 12 2.32 15.93 -15.18
N ASN A 13 3.30 16.48 -15.88
CA ASN A 13 4.52 15.73 -16.19
C ASN A 13 5.36 15.47 -14.92
N ARG A 14 5.36 16.39 -13.95
CA ARG A 14 6.05 16.19 -12.67
C ARG A 14 5.47 15.02 -11.88
N SER A 15 4.15 14.89 -11.83
CA SER A 15 3.50 13.78 -11.12
C SER A 15 3.73 12.44 -11.82
N LEU A 16 3.65 12.40 -13.15
CA LEU A 16 3.92 11.21 -13.96
C LEU A 16 5.38 10.76 -13.88
N SER A 17 6.34 11.69 -13.94
CA SER A 17 7.76 11.37 -13.79
C SER A 17 8.06 10.84 -12.38
N SER A 18 7.54 11.49 -11.33
CA SER A 18 7.71 11.02 -9.95
C SER A 18 7.15 9.61 -9.74
N LEU A 19 6.01 9.31 -10.37
CA LEU A 19 5.43 7.96 -10.38
C LEU A 19 6.35 6.96 -11.10
N GLY A 20 6.93 7.35 -12.23
CA GLY A 20 7.92 6.55 -12.97
C GLY A 20 9.18 6.22 -12.17
N ASP A 21 9.66 7.18 -11.37
CA ASP A 21 10.81 6.98 -10.48
C ASP A 21 10.49 5.97 -9.37
N VAL A 22 9.31 6.06 -8.75
CA VAL A 22 8.80 5.08 -7.77
C VAL A 22 8.74 3.69 -8.40
N ILE A 23 8.13 3.57 -9.58
CA ILE A 23 7.99 2.30 -10.30
C ILE A 23 9.36 1.67 -10.59
N SER A 24 10.31 2.49 -11.02
CA SER A 24 11.67 2.03 -11.35
C SER A 24 12.43 1.59 -10.10
N ALA A 25 12.27 2.31 -8.99
CA ALA A 25 12.83 1.94 -7.69
C ALA A 25 12.24 0.62 -7.17
N LEU A 26 10.92 0.43 -7.30
CA LEU A 26 10.22 -0.80 -6.93
C LEU A 26 10.65 -1.99 -7.80
N ALA A 27 10.82 -1.79 -9.12
CA ALA A 27 11.24 -2.84 -10.04
C ALA A 27 12.68 -3.33 -9.81
N THR A 28 13.58 -2.46 -9.32
CA THR A 28 15.02 -2.78 -9.21
C THR A 28 15.37 -3.54 -7.92
N LYS A 29 14.43 -3.74 -6.98
CA LYS A 29 14.64 -4.46 -5.70
C LYS A 29 16.00 -4.12 -5.06
N SER A 30 16.30 -2.83 -4.86
CA SER A 30 17.60 -2.42 -4.30
C SER A 30 17.86 -3.15 -2.98
N SER A 31 18.91 -3.97 -2.98
CA SER A 31 19.31 -4.94 -1.94
C SER A 31 19.55 -4.36 -0.54
N HIS A 32 19.52 -3.04 -0.35
CA HIS A 32 19.95 -2.40 0.89
C HIS A 32 18.83 -2.08 1.88
N ILE A 33 17.57 -2.35 1.56
CA ILE A 33 16.46 -2.02 2.47
C ILE A 33 15.49 -3.21 2.58
N PRO A 34 15.36 -3.84 3.76
CA PRO A 34 14.43 -4.93 3.99
C PRO A 34 13.00 -4.54 3.57
N LEU A 35 12.24 -5.48 3.00
CA LEU A 35 10.86 -5.25 2.52
C LEU A 35 9.92 -4.64 3.59
N CYS A 36 10.19 -4.90 4.87
CA CYS A 36 9.45 -4.33 6.02
C CYS A 36 9.87 -2.88 6.38
N LEU A 37 11.04 -2.43 5.92
CA LEU A 37 11.57 -1.07 6.05
C LEU A 37 11.49 -0.27 4.73
N MET A 38 11.06 -0.88 3.62
CA MET A 38 10.81 -0.23 2.33
C MET A 38 9.66 0.80 2.38
N ASN A 39 8.93 0.81 3.50
CA ASN A 39 8.01 1.90 3.84
C ASN A 39 8.72 3.26 3.87
N SER A 40 10.03 3.34 4.16
CA SER A 40 10.75 4.63 4.20
C SER A 40 11.18 5.16 2.83
N SER A 41 11.67 4.33 1.91
CA SER A 41 12.04 4.80 0.56
C SER A 41 10.83 5.10 -0.31
N LEU A 42 9.76 4.31 -0.19
CA LEU A 42 8.48 4.64 -0.81
C LEU A 42 7.92 5.93 -0.20
N PHE A 43 8.04 6.16 1.11
CA PHE A 43 7.63 7.41 1.74
C PHE A 43 8.47 8.62 1.31
N ILE A 44 9.77 8.46 1.08
CA ILE A 44 10.65 9.52 0.55
C ILE A 44 10.25 9.89 -0.88
N LEU A 45 10.00 8.91 -1.75
CA LEU A 45 9.60 9.15 -3.14
C LEU A 45 8.13 9.61 -3.25
N ALA A 46 7.25 9.12 -2.39
CA ALA A 46 5.84 9.51 -2.34
C ALA A 46 5.64 10.99 -1.98
N LYS A 47 6.61 11.62 -1.32
CA LYS A 47 6.62 13.06 -1.02
C LYS A 47 6.95 13.96 -2.22
N ASN A 48 7.44 13.42 -3.34
CA ASN A 48 7.77 14.23 -4.52
C ASN A 48 6.52 14.76 -5.25
N SER A 49 5.36 14.11 -5.09
CA SER A 49 4.08 14.55 -5.65
C SER A 49 2.91 14.13 -4.76
N LYS A 50 1.86 14.97 -4.70
CA LYS A 50 0.61 14.60 -3.99
C LYS A 50 -0.01 13.31 -4.53
N LEU A 51 0.17 13.03 -5.83
CA LEU A 51 -0.35 11.83 -6.47
C LEU A 51 0.32 10.56 -5.94
N THR A 52 1.65 10.57 -5.80
CA THR A 52 2.40 9.41 -5.30
C THR A 52 2.13 9.15 -3.81
N HIS A 53 1.76 10.18 -3.06
CA HIS A 53 1.30 10.03 -1.68
C HIS A 53 -0.05 9.29 -1.59
N LEU A 54 -1.02 9.65 -2.44
CA LEU A 54 -2.31 8.95 -2.49
C LEU A 54 -2.18 7.51 -2.99
N LEU A 55 -1.21 7.24 -3.87
CA LEU A 55 -0.98 5.92 -4.44
C LEU A 55 -0.02 5.04 -3.60
N GLN A 56 0.48 5.55 -2.48
CA GLN A 56 1.43 4.82 -1.63
C GLN A 56 0.87 3.46 -1.20
N ASP A 57 -0.39 3.41 -0.80
CA ASP A 57 -1.04 2.17 -0.36
C ASP A 57 -1.31 1.21 -1.55
N SER A 58 -1.56 1.77 -2.73
CA SER A 58 -1.76 0.99 -3.96
C SER A 58 -0.45 0.36 -4.47
N LEU A 59 0.69 0.99 -4.21
CA LEU A 59 2.02 0.54 -4.68
C LEU A 59 2.89 -0.03 -3.55
N GLY A 60 2.38 -0.09 -2.32
CA GLY A 60 3.11 -0.46 -1.10
C GLY A 60 3.08 -1.94 -0.73
N GLY A 61 2.37 -2.77 -1.49
CA GLY A 61 2.44 -4.24 -1.35
C GLY A 61 1.23 -4.92 -0.72
N ASP A 62 0.24 -4.18 -0.22
CA ASP A 62 -1.01 -4.75 0.33
C ASP A 62 -2.27 -4.37 -0.49
N SER A 63 -2.10 -4.14 -1.78
CA SER A 63 -3.19 -3.76 -2.68
C SER A 63 -3.08 -4.48 -4.02
N LYS A 64 -4.24 -4.77 -4.62
CA LYS A 64 -4.34 -5.24 -5.99
C LYS A 64 -4.46 -4.03 -6.91
N THR A 65 -3.38 -3.70 -7.59
CA THR A 65 -3.34 -2.55 -8.49
C THR A 65 -3.49 -2.99 -9.94
N LEU A 66 -4.49 -2.42 -10.62
CA LEU A 66 -4.71 -2.57 -12.06
C LEU A 66 -4.46 -1.21 -12.73
N MET A 67 -3.65 -1.20 -13.79
CA MET A 67 -3.39 0.00 -14.57
C MET A 67 -4.00 -0.15 -15.96
N PHE A 68 -4.81 0.85 -16.37
CA PHE A 68 -5.25 1.01 -17.76
C PHE A 68 -4.34 2.01 -18.47
N VAL A 69 -3.97 1.68 -19.71
CA VAL A 69 -3.09 2.51 -20.54
C VAL A 69 -3.88 2.89 -21.78
N GLN A 70 -4.17 4.18 -21.93
CA GLN A 70 -4.85 4.70 -23.11
C GLN A 70 -3.81 5.12 -24.15
N ILE A 71 -3.99 4.65 -25.38
CA ILE A 71 -3.10 4.92 -26.51
C ILE A 71 -3.92 5.41 -27.70
N SER A 72 -3.29 6.22 -28.56
CA SER A 72 -3.90 6.70 -29.79
C SER A 72 -3.38 5.88 -30.98
N PRO A 73 -4.25 5.42 -31.90
CA PRO A 73 -3.82 4.70 -33.10
C PRO A 73 -3.25 5.61 -34.20
N ASN A 74 -3.26 6.94 -34.00
CA ASN A 74 -2.82 7.89 -35.03
C ASN A 74 -1.29 7.94 -35.15
N GLU A 75 -0.78 8.02 -36.38
CA GLU A 75 0.66 8.08 -36.67
C GLU A 75 1.36 9.28 -36.00
N ASN A 76 0.68 10.43 -35.95
CA ASN A 76 1.18 11.65 -35.29
C ASN A 76 1.41 11.47 -33.78
N GLY A 77 0.76 10.48 -33.15
CA GLY A 77 0.85 10.18 -31.72
C GLY A 77 1.72 8.96 -31.38
N VAL A 78 2.47 8.42 -32.35
CA VAL A 78 3.27 7.20 -32.14
C VAL A 78 4.32 7.38 -31.06
N SER A 79 4.98 8.54 -31.00
CA SER A 79 5.99 8.83 -29.97
C SER A 79 5.40 8.78 -28.56
N GLU A 80 4.24 9.40 -28.34
CA GLU A 80 3.57 9.39 -27.03
C GLU A 80 3.04 8.00 -26.68
N THR A 81 2.49 7.29 -27.67
CA THR A 81 2.03 5.90 -27.51
C THR A 81 3.17 4.99 -27.08
N PHE A 82 4.35 5.12 -27.69
CA PHE A 82 5.53 4.34 -27.32
C PHE A 82 6.00 4.65 -25.88
N CYS A 83 5.99 5.93 -25.49
CA CYS A 83 6.27 6.33 -24.11
C CYS A 83 5.29 5.70 -23.10
N SER A 84 3.99 5.73 -23.38
CA SER A 84 2.95 5.13 -22.52
C SER A 84 3.10 3.60 -22.41
N LEU A 85 3.37 2.92 -23.53
CA LEU A 85 3.58 1.46 -23.52
C LEU A 85 4.85 1.07 -22.77
N ASN A 86 5.95 1.82 -22.92
CA ASN A 86 7.18 1.59 -22.15
C ASN A 86 6.96 1.80 -20.67
N PHE A 87 6.19 2.83 -20.29
CA PHE A 87 5.81 3.05 -18.91
C PHE A 87 5.02 1.86 -18.35
N ALA A 88 4.01 1.39 -19.08
CA ALA A 88 3.21 0.22 -18.70
C ALA A 88 4.05 -1.05 -18.54
N SER A 89 5.02 -1.26 -19.44
CA SER A 89 5.95 -2.39 -19.37
C SER A 89 6.80 -2.37 -18.10
N ARG A 90 7.22 -1.19 -17.64
CA ARG A 90 7.92 -1.04 -16.35
C ARG A 90 7.00 -1.33 -15.17
N VAL A 91 5.77 -0.81 -15.19
CA VAL A 91 4.77 -1.07 -14.12
C VAL A 91 4.50 -2.56 -13.98
N ARG A 92 4.35 -3.27 -15.10
CA ARG A 92 4.08 -4.72 -15.12
C ARG A 92 5.17 -5.54 -14.43
N ARG A 93 6.42 -5.05 -14.39
CA ARG A 93 7.56 -5.76 -13.76
C ARG A 93 7.59 -5.62 -12.24
N ILE A 94 6.74 -4.78 -11.66
CA ILE A 94 6.67 -4.63 -10.21
C ILE A 94 5.95 -5.84 -9.61
N GLU A 95 6.66 -6.55 -8.74
CA GLU A 95 6.06 -7.55 -7.85
C GLU A 95 5.73 -6.87 -6.52
N LEU A 96 4.47 -6.44 -6.40
CA LEU A 96 3.88 -6.12 -5.11
C LEU A 96 3.77 -7.46 -4.37
N GLY A 97 4.31 -7.55 -3.16
CA GLY A 97 4.41 -8.79 -2.39
C GLY A 97 3.07 -9.51 -2.17
N PRO A 98 3.06 -10.64 -1.43
CA PRO A 98 1.84 -11.40 -1.21
C PRO A 98 0.78 -10.52 -0.54
N ALA A 99 -0.36 -10.34 -1.22
CA ALA A 99 -1.50 -9.58 -0.71
C ALA A 99 -1.92 -10.15 0.65
N LYS A 100 -1.90 -9.32 1.71
CA LYS A 100 -2.39 -9.74 3.01
C LYS A 100 -3.89 -9.58 3.03
N ARG A 101 -4.57 -10.53 3.66
CA ARG A 101 -5.97 -10.35 3.98
C ARG A 101 -6.06 -9.32 5.08
N GLN A 102 -6.66 -8.18 4.79
CA GLN A 102 -7.10 -7.23 5.80
C GLN A 102 -8.25 -7.89 6.56
N LEU A 103 -7.92 -8.62 7.62
CA LEU A 103 -8.90 -9.12 8.57
C LEU A 103 -9.25 -7.96 9.50
N ASP A 104 -10.54 -7.79 9.81
CA ASP A 104 -10.99 -6.86 10.84
C ASP A 104 -10.34 -7.23 12.17
N THR A 105 -9.20 -6.58 12.42
CA THR A 105 -8.37 -6.87 13.58
C THR A 105 -9.13 -6.48 14.84
N CYS A 106 -10.03 -5.49 14.75
CA CYS A 106 -10.97 -5.14 15.81
C CYS A 106 -11.86 -6.31 16.24
N GLU A 107 -12.54 -6.99 15.31
CA GLU A 107 -13.39 -8.14 15.61
C GLU A 107 -12.57 -9.27 16.24
N LEU A 108 -11.40 -9.57 15.66
CA LEU A 108 -10.54 -10.66 16.10
C LEU A 108 -9.94 -10.41 17.49
N LEU A 109 -9.52 -9.17 17.77
CA LEU A 109 -9.08 -8.74 19.11
C LEU A 109 -10.23 -8.80 20.11
N ARG A 110 -11.47 -8.47 19.69
CA ARG A 110 -12.64 -8.54 20.57
C ARG A 110 -12.97 -9.98 20.97
N TYR A 111 -12.88 -10.93 20.03
CA TYR A 111 -13.04 -12.35 20.34
C TYR A 111 -11.92 -12.85 21.28
N LYS A 112 -10.65 -12.49 21.02
CA LYS A 112 -9.55 -12.85 21.92
C LYS A 112 -9.71 -12.24 23.32
N GLN A 113 -10.19 -10.99 23.41
CA GLN A 113 -10.46 -10.34 24.69
C GLN A 113 -11.63 -11.02 25.42
N MET A 114 -12.68 -11.42 24.70
CA MET A 114 -13.78 -12.19 25.29
C MET A 114 -13.30 -13.55 25.81
N GLU A 115 -12.48 -14.29 25.07
CA GLU A 115 -11.89 -15.55 25.56
C GLU A 115 -11.07 -15.34 26.84
N PHE A 116 -10.25 -14.28 26.88
CA PHE A 116 -9.45 -13.95 28.06
C PHE A 116 -10.34 -13.65 29.27
N ASN A 117 -11.37 -12.82 29.08
CA ASN A 117 -12.32 -12.47 30.14
C ASN A 117 -13.14 -13.70 30.61
N PHE A 118 -13.47 -14.61 29.70
CA PHE A 118 -14.20 -15.83 30.03
C PHE A 118 -13.33 -16.79 30.86
N ALA A 119 -12.05 -16.93 30.50
CA ALA A 119 -11.07 -17.71 31.25
C ALA A 119 -10.84 -17.15 32.66
N ASP A 120 -10.71 -15.83 32.79
CA ASP A 120 -10.57 -15.14 34.09
C ASP A 120 -11.81 -15.32 34.97
N SER A 121 -12.99 -15.27 34.36
CA SER A 121 -14.25 -15.52 35.08
C SER A 121 -14.33 -16.97 35.60
N LEU A 122 -13.92 -17.96 34.80
CA LEU A 122 -13.88 -19.36 35.26
C LEU A 122 -12.94 -19.52 36.46
N HIS A 123 -11.75 -18.92 36.38
CA HIS A 123 -10.74 -19.01 37.43
C HIS A 123 -11.20 -18.36 38.75
N THR A 124 -11.94 -17.25 38.66
CA THR A 124 -12.55 -16.62 39.84
C THR A 124 -13.66 -17.47 40.45
N TRP A 125 -14.50 -18.12 39.62
CA TRP A 125 -15.51 -19.06 40.11
C TRP A 125 -14.91 -20.28 40.82
N ASP A 126 -13.83 -20.85 40.29
CA ASP A 126 -13.12 -21.97 40.93
C ASP A 126 -12.50 -21.59 42.28
N THR A 127 -11.98 -20.36 42.38
CA THR A 127 -11.41 -19.83 43.62
C THR A 127 -12.49 -19.63 44.68
N LEU A 128 -13.59 -18.97 44.31
CA LEU A 128 -14.74 -18.75 45.19
C LEU A 128 -15.41 -20.08 45.60
N SER A 129 -15.48 -21.06 44.71
CA SER A 129 -16.02 -22.39 45.02
C SER A 129 -15.14 -23.14 46.02
N SER A 130 -13.82 -22.98 45.92
CA SER A 130 -12.86 -23.57 46.86
C SER A 130 -12.99 -22.93 48.24
N ASP A 131 -13.06 -21.60 48.31
CA ASP A 131 -13.24 -20.87 49.57
C ASP A 131 -14.56 -21.23 50.27
N LEU A 132 -15.65 -21.36 49.50
CA LEU A 132 -16.96 -21.80 50.01
C LEU A 132 -16.97 -23.25 50.52
N ARG A 133 -16.11 -24.13 49.99
CA ARG A 133 -15.97 -25.50 50.50
C ARG A 133 -15.17 -25.58 51.80
N VAL A 134 -14.25 -24.65 52.04
CA VAL A 134 -13.44 -24.59 53.28
C VAL A 134 -14.24 -23.97 54.43
N LEU A 135 -15.27 -23.18 54.13
CA LEU A 135 -16.18 -22.55 55.11
C LEU A 135 -17.34 -23.46 55.57
N ARG A 136 -17.36 -24.72 55.15
CA ARG A 136 -18.36 -25.73 55.52
C ARG A 136 -17.72 -26.87 56.31
#